data_AF-A0A2H0J8Q1-F1
#
_entry.id   AF-A0A2H0J8Q1-F1
#
_cell.length_a   1.000
_cell.length_b   1.000
_cell.length_c   1.000
_cell.angle_alpha   90.00
_cell.angle_beta   90.00
_cell.angle_gamma   90.00
#
_symmetry.space_group_name_H-M   'P 1'
#
loop_
_entity.id
_entity.type
_entity.pdbx_description
1 polymer ?
#
loop_
_entity_poly.entity_id
_entity_poly.type
_entity_poly.pdbx_seq_one_letter_code
_entity_poly.pdbx_strand_id
1 'polypeptide(L)'
;MMPGRYPAIVKTYDQARRTCRIEIPGLTEGADVLPEAELEYPIGDKSRAGVNPTEIEITPGDTVWVAFIGGDARYPIITGWRNPQAGNSVDWRRFHHKNMEFLADGTMRLTVGASEIILTPSGITMNAPRIDLN
;
A
#
# COMPACT_ATOMS: atom_id res chain seq x y z
N MET A 1 8.09 -13.59 -22.90
CA MET A 1 7.36 -14.11 -21.73
C MET A 1 5.88 -14.14 -22.09
N MET A 2 5.10 -15.12 -21.64
CA MET A 2 3.66 -15.11 -21.94
C MET A 2 2.98 -13.95 -21.18
N PRO A 3 2.00 -13.26 -21.75
CA PRO A 3 1.23 -12.24 -21.04
C PRO A 3 0.61 -12.84 -19.77
N GLY A 4 0.81 -12.20 -18.62
CA GLY A 4 0.29 -12.70 -17.35
C GLY A 4 0.93 -12.04 -16.13
N ARG A 5 0.43 -12.42 -14.95
CA ARG A 5 1.01 -12.05 -13.65
C ARG A 5 1.80 -13.22 -13.09
N TYR A 6 2.97 -12.92 -12.54
CA TYR A 6 3.90 -13.85 -11.95
C TYR A 6 3.96 -13.63 -10.44
N PRO A 7 4.02 -14.69 -9.62
CA PRO A 7 4.22 -14.52 -8.19
C PRO A 7 5.66 -14.06 -7.95
N ALA A 8 5.82 -13.09 -7.06
CA ALA A 8 7.14 -12.61 -6.65
C ALA A 8 7.18 -12.30 -5.15
N ILE A 9 8.39 -12.14 -4.63
CA ILE A 9 8.69 -11.80 -3.24
C ILE A 9 9.55 -10.54 -3.25
N VAL A 10 9.13 -9.51 -2.51
CA VAL A 10 9.95 -8.31 -2.29
C VAL A 10 11.14 -8.69 -1.40
N LYS A 11 12.36 -8.38 -1.85
CA LYS A 11 13.58 -8.59 -1.05
C LYS A 11 14.10 -7.29 -0.46
N THR A 12 14.02 -6.19 -1.20
CA THR A 12 14.32 -4.85 -0.69
C THR A 12 13.37 -3.82 -1.30
N TYR A 13 13.14 -2.73 -0.57
CA TYR A 13 12.35 -1.58 -1.00
C TYR A 13 13.19 -0.30 -0.88
N ASP A 14 13.36 0.43 -1.98
CA ASP A 14 13.90 1.78 -1.97
C ASP A 14 12.76 2.78 -1.86
N GLN A 15 12.55 3.29 -0.65
CA GLN A 15 11.47 4.21 -0.33
C GLN A 15 11.58 5.55 -1.09
N ALA A 16 12.79 6.04 -1.33
CA ALA A 16 13.01 7.31 -2.02
C ALA A 16 12.70 7.19 -3.51
N ARG A 17 13.00 6.05 -4.12
CA ARG A 17 12.75 5.77 -5.54
C ARG A 17 11.38 5.15 -5.82
N ARG A 18 10.69 4.62 -4.80
CA ARG A 18 9.45 3.85 -4.93
C ARG A 18 9.62 2.61 -5.82
N THR A 19 10.72 1.89 -5.63
CA THR A 19 11.06 0.68 -6.40
C THR A 19 11.44 -0.48 -5.50
N CYS A 20 11.16 -1.70 -5.94
CA CYS A 20 11.46 -2.92 -5.19
C CYS A 20 12.45 -3.80 -5.94
N ARG A 21 13.37 -4.45 -5.22
CA ARG A 21 14.08 -5.63 -5.75
C ARG A 21 13.23 -6.85 -5.47
N ILE A 22 12.89 -7.59 -6.52
CA ILE A 22 11.95 -8.72 -6.44
C ILE A 22 12.62 -10.02 -6.86
N GLU A 23 12.27 -11.08 -6.18
CA GLU A 23 12.59 -12.44 -6.58
C GLU A 23 11.35 -13.08 -7.20
N ILE A 24 11.50 -13.63 -8.40
CA ILE A 24 10.46 -14.40 -9.10
C ILE A 24 10.87 -15.88 -9.01
N PRO A 25 10.22 -16.70 -8.16
CA PRO A 25 10.58 -18.10 -7.98
C PRO A 25 10.63 -18.86 -9.30
N GLY A 26 11.69 -19.66 -9.49
CA GLY A 26 11.95 -20.40 -10.73
C GLY A 26 12.48 -19.57 -11.91
N LEU A 27 12.65 -18.24 -11.75
CA LEU A 27 13.17 -17.36 -12.80
C LEU A 27 14.41 -16.58 -12.38
N THR A 28 14.44 -16.07 -11.16
CA THR A 28 15.54 -15.22 -10.67
C THR A 28 16.14 -15.71 -9.36
N GLU A 29 15.83 -16.95 -8.97
CA GLU A 29 16.34 -17.57 -7.76
C GLU A 29 17.86 -17.77 -7.88
N GLY A 30 18.61 -17.28 -6.89
CA GLY A 30 20.07 -17.35 -6.89
C GLY A 30 20.78 -16.33 -7.80
N ALA A 31 20.06 -15.35 -8.37
CA ALA A 31 20.68 -14.29 -9.15
C ALA A 31 21.49 -13.33 -8.26
N ASP A 32 22.68 -12.92 -8.73
CA ASP A 32 23.53 -11.95 -8.02
C ASP A 32 22.85 -10.57 -7.86
N VAL A 33 22.04 -10.20 -8.86
CA VAL A 33 21.27 -8.96 -8.86
C VAL A 33 19.84 -9.26 -9.24
N LEU A 34 18.92 -8.97 -8.33
CA LEU A 34 17.49 -9.12 -8.55
C LEU A 34 16.93 -7.98 -9.42
N PRO A 35 15.92 -8.25 -10.27
CA PRO A 35 15.27 -7.21 -11.06
C PRO A 35 14.65 -6.12 -10.19
N GLU A 36 14.75 -4.87 -10.65
CA GLU A 36 14.09 -3.71 -10.04
C GLU A 36 12.72 -3.53 -10.67
N ALA A 37 11.68 -3.53 -9.84
CA ALA A 37 10.30 -3.36 -10.25
C ALA A 37 9.74 -2.01 -9.79
N GLU A 38 8.95 -1.40 -10.68
CA GLU A 38 8.10 -0.25 -10.35
C GLU A 38 6.84 -0.68 -9.59
N LEU A 39 6.19 0.27 -8.93
CA LEU A 39 4.91 0.07 -8.26
C LEU A 39 3.76 0.59 -9.14
N GLU A 40 2.78 -0.26 -9.43
CA GLU A 40 1.52 0.16 -10.04
C GLU A 40 0.62 0.79 -8.97
N TYR A 41 0.69 2.12 -8.86
CA TYR A 41 -0.17 2.85 -7.94
C TYR A 41 -1.63 2.82 -8.40
N PRO A 42 -2.59 2.55 -7.49
CA PRO A 42 -4.00 2.63 -7.84
C PRO A 42 -4.38 4.07 -8.20
N ILE A 43 -5.31 4.22 -9.14
CA ILE A 43 -5.86 5.53 -9.48
C ILE A 43 -6.46 6.16 -8.21
N GLY A 44 -5.98 7.34 -7.84
CA GLY A 44 -6.36 8.04 -6.61
C GLY A 44 -5.20 8.17 -5.61
N ASP A 45 -4.27 7.23 -5.60
CA ASP A 45 -3.05 7.32 -4.82
C ASP A 45 -1.99 8.09 -5.62
N LYS A 46 -1.59 9.26 -5.10
CA LYS A 46 -0.67 10.16 -5.78
C LYS A 46 0.77 9.72 -5.59
N SER A 47 1.28 8.95 -6.56
CA SER A 47 2.66 8.44 -6.56
C SER A 47 3.74 9.51 -6.74
N ARG A 48 3.41 10.66 -7.34
CA ARG A 48 4.38 11.70 -7.75
C ARG A 48 4.18 13.03 -7.03
N ALA A 49 5.28 13.77 -6.92
CA ALA A 49 5.45 15.09 -6.32
C ALA A 49 4.20 16.00 -6.37
N GLY A 50 3.90 16.65 -5.24
CA GLY A 50 2.78 17.55 -5.06
C GLY A 50 2.52 17.78 -3.57
N VAL A 51 1.36 18.37 -3.24
CA VAL A 51 1.02 18.76 -1.86
C VAL A 51 0.70 17.55 -0.96
N ASN A 52 0.21 16.44 -1.53
CA ASN A 52 -0.22 15.25 -0.77
C ASN A 52 0.22 13.93 -1.46
N PRO A 53 1.54 13.64 -1.58
CA PRO A 53 1.99 12.38 -2.14
C PRO A 53 1.62 11.22 -1.20
N THR A 54 1.20 10.09 -1.76
CA THR A 54 0.89 8.88 -0.99
C THR A 54 2.03 7.88 -1.05
N GLU A 55 2.23 7.19 0.05
CA GLU A 55 3.12 6.06 0.17
C GLU A 55 2.32 4.81 0.49
N ILE A 56 2.59 3.75 -0.25
CA ILE A 56 2.17 2.40 0.12
C ILE A 56 3.34 1.78 0.88
N GLU A 57 3.10 1.32 2.11
CA GLU A 57 4.12 0.60 2.87
C GLU A 57 4.45 -0.72 2.18
N ILE A 58 5.74 -0.95 1.93
CA ILE A 58 6.27 -2.20 1.39
C ILE A 58 7.42 -2.64 2.29
N THR A 59 7.44 -3.93 2.63
CA THR A 59 8.43 -4.55 3.51
C THR A 59 9.09 -5.76 2.84
N PRO A 60 10.35 -6.08 3.18
CA PRO A 60 10.95 -7.33 2.76
C PRO A 60 10.13 -8.55 3.20
N GLY A 61 9.95 -9.51 2.29
CA GLY A 61 9.15 -10.72 2.50
C GLY A 61 7.74 -10.63 1.93
N ASP A 62 7.29 -9.44 1.56
CA ASP A 62 5.98 -9.20 0.98
C ASP A 62 5.76 -9.97 -0.32
N THR A 63 4.65 -10.70 -0.38
CA THR A 63 4.27 -11.46 -1.57
C THR A 63 3.41 -10.62 -2.50
N VAL A 64 3.83 -10.51 -3.76
CA VAL A 64 3.22 -9.62 -4.75
C VAL A 64 2.97 -10.33 -6.07
N TRP A 65 2.09 -9.76 -6.88
CA TRP A 65 1.93 -10.09 -8.29
C TRP A 65 2.72 -9.11 -9.15
N VAL A 66 3.45 -9.64 -10.13
CA VAL A 66 4.28 -8.85 -11.05
C VAL A 66 3.85 -9.10 -12.48
N ALA A 67 3.71 -8.04 -13.26
CA ALA A 67 3.58 -8.07 -14.70
C ALA A 67 4.79 -7.39 -15.34
N PHE A 68 4.80 -7.29 -16.66
CA PHE A 68 5.89 -6.68 -17.42
C PHE A 68 5.34 -5.63 -18.37
N ILE A 69 5.90 -4.42 -18.33
CA ILE A 69 5.44 -3.28 -19.13
C ILE A 69 5.62 -3.63 -20.61
N GLY A 70 4.53 -3.65 -21.37
CA GLY A 70 4.53 -4.07 -22.78
C GLY A 70 4.97 -5.54 -23.01
N GLY A 71 5.02 -6.36 -21.97
CA GLY A 71 5.53 -7.73 -22.03
C GLY A 71 7.06 -7.86 -22.03
N ASP A 72 7.80 -6.77 -21.84
CA ASP A 72 9.27 -6.77 -21.78
C ASP A 72 9.76 -7.16 -20.39
N ALA A 73 10.41 -8.32 -20.30
CA ALA A 73 10.90 -8.91 -19.05
C ALA A 73 11.89 -8.02 -18.28
N ARG A 74 12.49 -7.02 -18.93
CA ARG A 74 13.42 -6.07 -18.31
C ARG A 74 12.73 -5.00 -17.48
N TYR A 75 11.42 -4.81 -17.65
CA TYR A 75 10.64 -3.75 -17.00
C TYR A 75 9.48 -4.35 -16.19
N PRO A 76 9.77 -5.01 -15.05
CA PRO A 76 8.73 -5.53 -14.19
C PRO A 76 7.98 -4.42 -13.46
N ILE A 77 6.69 -4.66 -13.23
CA ILE A 77 5.82 -3.79 -12.46
C ILE A 77 5.02 -4.63 -11.45
N ILE A 78 5.05 -4.22 -10.19
CA ILE A 78 4.22 -4.82 -9.14
C ILE A 78 2.80 -4.31 -9.31
N THR A 79 1.87 -5.22 -9.59
CA THR A 79 0.45 -4.89 -9.86
C THR A 79 -0.45 -5.00 -8.64
N GLY A 80 0.09 -5.46 -7.51
CA GLY A 80 -0.64 -5.58 -6.26
C GLY A 80 -0.17 -6.74 -5.38
N TRP A 81 -0.82 -6.83 -4.22
CA TRP A 81 -0.56 -7.84 -3.21
C TRP A 81 -1.04 -9.22 -3.65
N ARG A 82 -0.22 -10.23 -3.40
CA ARG A 82 -0.62 -11.63 -3.53
C ARG A 82 -1.19 -12.10 -2.21
N ASN A 83 -2.36 -12.73 -2.26
CA ASN A 83 -3.07 -13.16 -1.06
C ASN A 83 -2.34 -14.31 -0.34
N PRO A 84 -2.16 -14.22 0.99
CA PRO A 84 -1.74 -15.37 1.76
C PRO A 84 -2.89 -16.37 1.90
N GLN A 85 -2.55 -17.66 2.02
CA GLN A 85 -3.54 -18.74 2.17
C GLN A 85 -3.85 -19.07 3.64
N ALA A 86 -3.15 -18.44 4.60
CA ALA A 86 -3.32 -18.65 6.04
C ALA A 86 -2.98 -17.37 6.81
N GLY A 87 -3.45 -17.26 8.05
CA GLY A 87 -3.20 -16.10 8.92
C GLY A 87 -3.94 -14.82 8.51
N ASN A 88 -4.97 -14.94 7.68
CA ASN A 88 -5.76 -13.82 7.21
C ASN A 88 -6.55 -13.16 8.35
N SER A 89 -6.59 -11.82 8.35
CA SER A 89 -7.49 -11.08 9.22
C SER A 89 -8.93 -11.17 8.72
N VAL A 90 -9.87 -11.43 9.63
CA VAL A 90 -11.32 -11.46 9.34
C VAL A 90 -11.95 -10.19 9.93
N ASP A 91 -12.86 -9.54 9.21
CA ASP A 91 -13.65 -8.36 9.63
C ASP A 91 -12.88 -7.06 9.95
N TRP A 92 -11.55 -7.05 9.84
CA TRP A 92 -10.73 -5.86 10.11
C TRP A 92 -9.98 -5.37 8.88
N ARG A 93 -10.07 -4.06 8.63
CA ARG A 93 -9.14 -3.33 7.77
C ARG A 93 -8.12 -2.61 8.65
N ARG A 94 -6.83 -2.79 8.37
CA ARG A 94 -5.73 -2.13 9.08
C ARG A 94 -4.82 -1.43 8.09
N PHE A 95 -4.32 -0.27 8.49
CA PHE A 95 -3.27 0.45 7.80
C PHE A 95 -2.11 0.60 8.80
N HIS A 96 -0.91 0.32 8.35
CA HIS A 96 0.31 0.54 9.11
C HIS A 96 1.25 1.40 8.27
N HIS A 97 1.86 2.37 8.94
CA HIS A 97 2.91 3.21 8.39
C HIS A 97 3.63 3.88 9.56
N LYS A 98 4.91 4.24 9.37
CA LYS A 98 5.69 4.93 10.42
C LYS A 98 5.03 6.22 10.91
N ASN A 99 4.45 6.98 9.98
CA ASN A 99 3.68 8.18 10.24
C ASN A 99 2.42 8.15 9.38
N MET A 100 1.30 8.65 9.91
CA MET A 100 0.03 8.74 9.19
C MET A 100 -0.55 10.14 9.31
N GLU A 101 -1.02 10.68 8.19
CA GLU A 101 -1.66 11.98 8.12
C GLU A 101 -2.97 11.86 7.33
N PHE A 102 -4.03 12.49 7.83
CA PHE A 102 -5.31 12.60 7.14
C PHE A 102 -5.60 14.09 6.97
N LEU A 103 -5.69 14.55 5.72
CA LEU A 103 -5.95 15.94 5.38
C LEU A 103 -7.31 16.06 4.70
N ALA A 104 -8.11 17.04 5.13
CA ALA A 104 -9.39 17.36 4.53
C ALA A 104 -9.64 18.87 4.61
N ASP A 105 -10.09 19.47 3.50
CA ASP A 105 -10.39 20.91 3.44
C ASP A 105 -11.73 21.26 4.12
N GLY A 106 -12.67 20.30 4.18
CA GLY A 106 -14.04 20.53 4.63
C GLY A 106 -14.37 19.83 5.95
N THR A 107 -14.50 18.50 5.91
CA THR A 107 -14.93 17.72 7.08
C THR A 107 -14.21 16.38 7.09
N MET A 108 -13.71 16.00 8.27
CA MET A 108 -13.29 14.64 8.57
C MET A 108 -14.26 14.02 9.58
N ARG A 109 -14.81 12.85 9.26
CA ARG A 109 -15.80 12.15 10.10
C ARG A 109 -15.36 10.72 10.35
N LEU A 110 -15.43 10.30 11.61
CA LEU A 110 -15.23 8.93 12.06
C LEU A 110 -16.50 8.46 12.77
N THR A 111 -17.10 7.36 12.32
CA THR A 111 -18.42 6.90 12.81
C THR A 111 -18.39 5.41 13.13
N VAL A 112 -18.95 5.04 14.28
CA VAL A 112 -19.19 3.65 14.71
C VAL A 112 -20.60 3.56 15.29
N GLY A 113 -21.52 2.92 14.57
CA GLY A 113 -22.93 2.88 14.97
C GLY A 113 -23.50 4.30 15.15
N ALA A 114 -24.03 4.58 16.33
CA ALA A 114 -24.58 5.90 16.69
C ALA A 114 -23.54 6.89 17.25
N SER A 115 -22.27 6.49 17.38
CA SER A 115 -21.20 7.36 17.88
C SER A 115 -20.40 7.96 16.73
N GLU A 116 -20.07 9.25 16.81
CA GLU A 116 -19.23 9.92 15.82
C GLU A 116 -18.30 10.99 16.40
N ILE A 117 -17.20 11.21 15.69
CA ILE A 117 -16.29 12.35 15.85
C ILE A 117 -16.25 13.09 14.50
N ILE A 118 -16.55 14.38 14.52
CA ILE A 118 -16.53 15.27 13.35
C ILE A 118 -15.52 16.38 13.59
N LEU A 119 -14.52 16.50 12.72
CA LEU A 119 -13.59 17.61 12.66
C LEU A 119 -13.95 18.48 11.45
N THR A 120 -14.08 19.78 11.67
CA THR A 120 -14.24 20.82 10.63
C THR A 120 -13.21 21.93 10.87
N PRO A 121 -13.01 22.86 9.92
CA PRO A 121 -12.19 24.05 10.15
C PRO A 121 -12.58 24.88 11.38
N SER A 122 -13.83 24.78 11.84
CA SER A 122 -14.36 25.56 12.97
C SER A 122 -14.27 24.84 14.32
N GLY A 123 -13.93 23.54 14.36
CA GLY A 123 -13.79 22.82 15.62
C GLY A 123 -14.03 21.31 15.53
N ILE A 124 -14.20 20.70 16.70
CA ILE A 124 -14.41 19.25 16.88
C ILE A 124 -15.73 19.02 17.61
N THR A 125 -16.57 18.15 17.09
CA THR A 125 -17.80 17.69 17.75
C THR A 125 -17.74 16.19 17.97
N MET A 126 -18.13 15.75 19.17
CA MET A 126 -18.22 14.34 19.55
C MET A 126 -19.64 14.04 20.02
N ASN A 127 -20.29 13.05 19.40
CA ASN A 127 -21.62 12.59 19.78
C ASN A 127 -21.56 11.11 20.08
N ALA A 128 -21.91 10.72 21.30
CA ALA A 128 -21.96 9.33 21.74
C ALA A 128 -22.82 9.21 23.01
N PRO A 129 -23.36 8.01 23.33
CA PRO A 129 -24.05 7.78 24.60
C PRO A 129 -23.19 8.05 25.85
N ARG A 130 -21.87 7.97 25.71
CA ARG A 130 -20.88 8.24 26.76
C ARG A 130 -19.56 8.69 26.11
N ILE A 131 -18.92 9.71 26.69
CA ILE A 131 -17.59 10.19 26.31
C ILE A 131 -16.75 10.22 27.58
N ASP A 132 -15.66 9.46 27.60
CA ASP A 132 -14.69 9.46 28.71
C ASP A 132 -13.44 10.26 28.28
N LEU A 133 -13.07 11.28 29.07
CA LEU A 133 -11.85 12.07 28.90
C LEU A 133 -10.96 11.82 30.11
N ASN A 134 -10.05 10.85 29.99
CA ASN A 134 -9.12 10.46 31.06
C ASN A 134 -7.78 11.17 30.93
#